data_AF-A0A7Y5QWW7-F1
#
_entry.id   AF-A0A7Y5QWW7-F1
#
_cell.length_a   1.000
_cell.length_b   1.000
_cell.length_c   1.000
_cell.angle_alpha   90.00
_cell.angle_beta   90.00
_cell.angle_gamma   90.00
#
_symmetry.space_group_name_H-M   'P 1'
#
loop_
_entity.id
_entity.type
_entity.pdbx_description
1 polymer ?
#
loop_
_entity_poly.entity_id
_entity_poly.type
_entity_poly.pdbx_seq_one_letter_code
_entity_poly.pdbx_strand_id
1 'polypeptide(L)'
;IALLLASVRVRPGAAALLGFAIGLVADSLSVGTFGSAALAMSVVGFTASWLRAVVFAENLVLHAAFFFAGKWLFDIVFLIVERRVRGLDLVFQLLIWSPLTAMVTALAGILVLIVMRPMLDTQAA
;
A
#
# COMPACT_ATOMS: atom_id res chain seq x y z
N ILE A 1 3.36 -2.66 -2.85
CA ILE A 1 2.88 -4.06 -3.07
C ILE A 1 3.44 -5.02 -2.01
N ALA A 2 4.77 -5.15 -1.88
CA ALA A 2 5.38 -6.05 -0.89
C ALA A 2 4.86 -5.86 0.55
N LEU A 3 4.79 -4.61 1.03
CA LEU A 3 4.22 -4.29 2.34
C LEU A 3 2.77 -4.79 2.50
N LEU A 4 1.91 -4.58 1.50
CA LEU A 4 0.50 -5.00 1.55
C LEU A 4 0.38 -6.53 1.65
N LEU A 5 1.16 -7.25 0.86
CA LEU A 5 1.18 -8.72 0.88
C LEU A 5 1.72 -9.27 2.21
N ALA A 6 2.78 -8.64 2.76
CA ALA A 6 3.34 -9.03 4.04
C ALA A 6 2.38 -8.73 5.22
N SER A 7 1.72 -7.58 5.19
CA SER A 7 0.85 -7.09 6.27
C SER A 7 -0.36 -8.01 6.52
N VAL A 8 -0.90 -8.64 5.47
CA VAL A 8 -2.02 -9.60 5.57
C VAL A 8 -1.63 -10.88 6.32
N ARG A 9 -0.33 -11.16 6.52
CA ARG A 9 0.17 -12.36 7.19
C ARG A 9 0.49 -12.16 8.67
N VAL A 10 0.44 -10.93 9.19
CA VAL A 10 0.89 -10.61 10.56
C VAL A 10 -0.17 -9.84 11.35
N ARG A 11 0.05 -9.68 12.66
CA ARG A 11 -0.83 -8.89 13.54
C ARG A 11 -0.74 -7.39 13.23
N PRO A 12 -1.79 -6.58 13.51
CA PRO A 12 -1.81 -5.16 13.15
C PRO A 12 -0.67 -4.32 13.67
N GLY A 13 -0.24 -4.54 14.93
CA GLY A 13 0.92 -3.85 15.48
C GLY A 13 2.22 -4.16 14.73
N ALA A 14 2.44 -5.44 14.38
CA ALA A 14 3.61 -5.85 13.61
C ALA A 14 3.58 -5.31 12.18
N ALA A 15 2.39 -5.28 11.54
CA ALA A 15 2.22 -4.69 10.21
C ALA A 15 2.54 -3.19 10.20
N ALA A 16 2.13 -2.46 11.23
CA ALA A 16 2.44 -1.04 11.39
C ALA A 16 3.96 -0.80 11.53
N LEU A 17 4.65 -1.63 12.30
CA LEU A 17 6.11 -1.58 12.48
C LEU A 17 6.85 -1.94 11.19
N LEU A 18 6.39 -2.94 10.44
CA LEU A 18 6.95 -3.25 9.12
C LEU A 18 6.79 -2.06 8.16
N GLY A 19 5.61 -1.45 8.13
CA GLY A 19 5.36 -0.24 7.37
C GLY A 19 6.30 0.90 7.79
N PHE A 20 6.45 1.12 9.09
CA PHE A 20 7.33 2.15 9.65
C PHE A 20 8.78 1.94 9.20
N ALA A 21 9.31 0.74 9.37
CA ALA A 21 10.69 0.41 9.03
C ALA A 21 10.98 0.58 7.53
N ILE A 22 10.09 0.09 6.66
CA ILE A 22 10.23 0.26 5.20
C ILE A 22 10.13 1.74 4.84
N GLY A 23 9.20 2.47 5.44
CA GLY A 23 9.04 3.89 5.17
C GLY A 23 10.21 4.74 5.67
N LEU A 24 10.85 4.41 6.80
CA LEU A 24 12.09 5.05 7.23
C LEU A 24 13.23 4.86 6.23
N VAL A 25 13.35 3.64 5.67
CA VAL A 25 14.34 3.36 4.62
C VAL A 25 14.01 4.19 3.37
N ALA A 26 12.74 4.29 2.97
CA ALA A 26 12.33 5.11 1.84
C ALA A 26 12.60 6.61 2.07
N ASP A 27 12.30 7.11 3.26
CA ASP A 27 12.52 8.51 3.66
C ASP A 27 14.01 8.86 3.73
N SER A 28 14.90 7.90 4.00
CA SER A 28 16.36 8.13 3.99
C SER A 28 16.89 8.60 2.62
N LEU A 29 16.15 8.34 1.55
CA LEU A 29 16.48 8.78 0.18
C LEU A 29 15.99 10.21 -0.12
N SER A 30 15.14 10.80 0.73
CA SER A 30 14.52 12.11 0.54
C SER A 30 14.48 12.91 1.85
N VAL A 31 15.52 13.71 2.06
CA VAL A 31 15.66 14.53 3.29
C VAL A 31 14.51 15.54 3.45
N GLY A 32 13.94 16.04 2.35
CA GLY A 32 12.88 17.04 2.37
C GLY A 32 11.52 16.54 2.86
N THR A 33 11.30 15.23 2.89
CA THR A 33 10.01 14.60 3.20
C THR A 33 10.12 13.57 4.32
N PHE A 34 11.20 13.64 5.12
CA PHE A 34 11.53 12.61 6.09
C PHE A 34 10.40 12.38 7.10
N GLY A 35 10.03 11.12 7.31
CA GLY A 35 8.95 10.69 8.20
C GLY A 35 7.58 10.57 7.52
N SER A 36 7.37 11.17 6.35
CA SER A 36 6.08 11.10 5.65
C SER A 36 5.81 9.70 5.09
N ALA A 37 6.81 9.04 4.48
CA ALA A 37 6.66 7.67 4.02
C ALA A 37 6.58 6.70 5.19
N ALA A 38 7.37 6.90 6.25
CA ALA A 38 7.30 6.12 7.49
C ALA A 38 5.87 6.09 8.05
N LEU A 39 5.25 7.26 8.22
CA LEU A 39 3.89 7.36 8.73
C LEU A 39 2.86 6.76 7.77
N ALA A 40 2.92 7.11 6.49
CA ALA A 40 1.98 6.61 5.48
C ALA A 40 2.04 5.08 5.37
N MET A 41 3.23 4.50 5.32
CA MET A 41 3.42 3.05 5.26
C MET A 41 2.97 2.35 6.54
N SER A 42 3.17 2.94 7.73
CA SER A 42 2.62 2.39 8.98
C SER A 42 1.09 2.28 8.96
N VAL A 43 0.41 3.36 8.54
CA VAL A 43 -1.06 3.38 8.45
C VAL A 43 -1.55 2.34 7.44
N VAL A 44 -0.90 2.27 6.28
CA VAL A 44 -1.23 1.30 5.23
C VAL A 44 -1.00 -0.14 5.69
N GLY A 45 0.11 -0.42 6.38
CA GLY A 45 0.38 -1.75 6.92
C GLY A 45 -0.64 -2.17 7.98
N PHE A 46 -0.93 -1.28 8.93
CA PHE A 46 -1.94 -1.51 9.97
C PHE A 46 -3.32 -1.81 9.36
N THR A 47 -3.78 -0.96 8.46
CA THR A 47 -5.09 -1.13 7.80
C THR A 47 -5.13 -2.40 6.95
N ALA A 48 -4.09 -2.69 6.18
CA ALA A 48 -4.01 -3.91 5.37
C ALA A 48 -4.13 -5.18 6.20
N SER A 49 -3.55 -5.22 7.40
CA SER A 49 -3.65 -6.37 8.30
C SER A 49 -5.08 -6.58 8.86
N TRP A 50 -5.86 -5.51 9.00
CA TRP A 50 -7.28 -5.57 9.41
C TRP A 50 -8.15 -6.09 8.27
N LEU A 51 -7.87 -5.69 7.04
CA LEU A 51 -8.61 -6.13 5.85
C LEU A 51 -8.32 -7.57 5.42
N ARG A 52 -7.46 -8.30 6.14
CA ARG A 52 -7.16 -9.73 5.93
C ARG A 52 -8.41 -10.57 5.62
N ALA A 53 -9.51 -10.35 6.35
CA ALA A 53 -10.74 -11.12 6.19
C ALA A 53 -11.41 -10.91 4.81
N VAL A 54 -11.25 -9.73 4.22
CA VAL A 54 -11.82 -9.37 2.90
C VAL A 54 -10.99 -9.95 1.75
N VAL A 55 -9.69 -10.16 1.98
CA VAL A 55 -8.73 -10.67 0.97
C VAL A 55 -8.86 -12.19 0.76
N PHE A 56 -9.58 -12.91 1.63
CA PHE A 56 -9.80 -14.36 1.51
C PHE A 56 -10.79 -14.77 0.42
N ALA A 57 -11.51 -13.83 -0.19
CA ALA A 57 -12.34 -14.15 -1.33
C ALA A 57 -11.45 -14.48 -2.54
N GLU A 58 -11.71 -15.60 -3.21
CA GLU A 58 -11.06 -16.00 -4.48
C GLU A 58 -11.46 -15.10 -5.68
N ASN A 59 -11.83 -13.85 -5.40
CA ASN A 59 -12.27 -12.89 -6.39
C ASN A 59 -11.13 -11.93 -6.75
N LEU A 60 -10.69 -12.00 -8.00
CA LEU A 60 -9.65 -11.13 -8.55
C LEU A 60 -9.96 -9.64 -8.34
N VAL A 61 -11.23 -9.24 -8.43
CA VAL A 61 -11.68 -7.85 -8.25
C VAL A 61 -11.42 -7.37 -6.83
N LEU A 62 -11.59 -8.23 -5.82
CA LEU A 62 -11.33 -7.87 -4.43
C LEU A 62 -9.82 -7.71 -4.17
N HIS A 63 -8.97 -8.53 -4.79
CA HIS A 63 -7.52 -8.32 -4.75
C HIS A 63 -7.11 -7.00 -5.43
N ALA A 64 -7.71 -6.67 -6.58
CA ALA A 64 -7.49 -5.41 -7.28
C ALA A 64 -7.87 -4.22 -6.39
N ALA A 65 -9.08 -4.26 -5.82
CA ALA A 65 -9.61 -3.23 -4.93
C ALA A 65 -8.74 -3.05 -3.68
N PHE A 66 -8.22 -4.15 -3.13
CA PHE A 66 -7.30 -4.12 -1.99
C PHE A 66 -6.00 -3.37 -2.31
N PHE A 67 -5.35 -3.69 -3.43
CA PHE A 67 -4.13 -2.96 -3.84
C PHE A 67 -4.41 -1.49 -4.16
N PHE A 68 -5.52 -1.22 -4.84
CA PHE A 68 -5.96 0.13 -5.16
C PHE A 68 -6.16 0.94 -3.88
N ALA A 69 -6.97 0.45 -2.94
CA ALA A 69 -7.27 1.14 -1.69
C ALA A 69 -6.00 1.35 -0.85
N GLY A 70 -5.12 0.35 -0.78
CA GLY A 70 -3.85 0.47 -0.06
C GLY A 70 -2.93 1.55 -0.64
N LYS A 71 -2.78 1.62 -1.97
CA LYS A 71 -1.99 2.67 -2.64
C LYS A 71 -2.66 4.04 -2.52
N TRP A 72 -3.97 4.12 -2.66
CA TRP A 72 -4.69 5.37 -2.55
C TRP A 72 -4.60 5.94 -1.13
N LEU A 73 -4.77 5.10 -0.10
CA LEU A 73 -4.57 5.48 1.29
C LEU A 73 -3.15 5.98 1.56
N PHE A 74 -2.14 5.30 1.00
CA PHE A 74 -0.76 5.76 1.09
C PHE A 74 -0.62 7.20 0.57
N ASP A 75 -1.14 7.49 -0.62
CA ASP A 75 -1.04 8.82 -1.22
C ASP A 75 -1.78 9.88 -0.41
N ILE A 76 -2.97 9.56 0.11
CA ILE A 76 -3.74 10.45 0.99
C ILE A 76 -2.88 10.88 2.18
N VAL A 77 -2.33 9.91 2.92
CA VAL A 77 -1.53 10.20 4.11
C VAL A 77 -0.25 10.93 3.73
N PHE A 78 0.46 10.45 2.70
CA PHE A 78 1.72 11.02 2.26
C PHE A 78 1.58 12.49 1.85
N LEU A 79 0.63 12.81 0.96
CA LEU A 79 0.45 14.18 0.44
C LEU A 79 -0.02 15.16 1.52
N ILE A 80 -0.86 14.70 2.46
CA ILE A 80 -1.31 15.52 3.60
C ILE A 80 -0.15 15.83 4.54
N VAL A 81 0.72 14.86 4.80
CA VAL A 81 1.85 15.00 5.73
C VAL A 81 2.99 15.80 5.11
N GLU A 82 3.29 15.56 3.83
CA GLU A 82 4.32 16.27 3.08
C GLU A 82 4.01 17.76 2.94
N ARG A 83 2.71 18.13 2.81
CA ARG A 83 2.22 19.51 2.69
C ARG A 83 2.86 20.35 1.57
N ARG A 84 3.46 19.69 0.57
CA ARG A 84 4.10 20.31 -0.59
C ARG A 84 3.10 20.92 -1.55
N VAL A 85 1.97 20.24 -1.76
CA VAL A 85 0.86 20.67 -2.60
C VAL A 85 -0.33 21.04 -1.71
N ARG A 86 -1.04 22.14 -1.99
CA ARG A 86 -2.13 22.66 -1.15
C ARG A 86 -3.30 23.16 -1.97
N GLY A 87 -4.45 23.36 -1.33
CA GLY A 87 -5.64 23.95 -1.95
C GLY A 87 -6.23 23.05 -3.04
N LEU A 88 -6.69 23.66 -4.13
CA LEU A 88 -7.31 22.94 -5.24
C LEU A 88 -6.34 21.96 -5.91
N ASP A 89 -5.05 22.29 -6.01
CA ASP A 89 -4.06 21.40 -6.61
C ASP A 89 -3.93 20.08 -5.85
N LEU A 90 -4.04 20.12 -4.51
CA LEU A 90 -4.06 18.90 -3.69
C LEU A 90 -5.30 18.05 -4.00
N VAL A 91 -6.45 18.68 -4.19
CA VAL A 91 -7.70 17.98 -4.55
C VAL A 91 -7.56 17.33 -5.92
N PHE A 92 -7.06 18.06 -6.92
CA PHE A 92 -6.80 17.51 -8.26
C PHE A 92 -5.79 16.36 -8.21
N GLN A 93 -4.70 16.51 -7.45
CA GLN A 93 -3.71 15.46 -7.22
C GLN A 93 -4.35 14.20 -6.62
N LEU A 94 -5.24 14.36 -5.65
CA LEU A 94 -5.79 13.25 -4.87
C LEU A 94 -6.98 12.55 -5.53
N LEU A 95 -7.77 13.27 -6.34
CA LEU A 95 -8.96 12.73 -6.99
C LEU A 95 -8.72 12.27 -8.43
N ILE A 96 -7.69 12.76 -9.10
CA ILE A 96 -7.44 12.44 -10.51
C ILE A 96 -6.13 11.67 -10.64
N TRP A 97 -5.01 12.23 -10.17
CA TRP A 97 -3.70 11.62 -10.34
C TRP A 97 -3.50 10.38 -9.47
N SER A 98 -3.76 10.52 -8.17
CA SER A 98 -3.54 9.44 -7.20
C SER A 98 -4.34 8.18 -7.54
N PRO A 99 -5.65 8.25 -7.88
CA PRO A 99 -6.43 7.08 -8.27
C PRO A 99 -5.89 6.42 -9.55
N LEU A 100 -5.45 7.21 -10.55
CA LEU A 100 -4.81 6.65 -11.75
C LEU A 100 -3.56 5.85 -11.40
N THR A 101 -2.68 6.38 -10.55
CA THR A 101 -1.48 5.65 -10.11
C THR A 101 -1.84 4.42 -9.27
N ALA A 102 -2.90 4.50 -8.47
CA ALA A 102 -3.41 3.38 -7.69
C ALA A 102 -3.97 2.27 -8.58
N MET A 103 -4.66 2.61 -9.69
CA MET A 103 -5.12 1.62 -10.68
C MET A 103 -3.93 0.88 -11.31
N VAL A 104 -2.90 1.59 -11.75
CA VAL A 104 -1.69 0.97 -12.32
C VAL A 104 -1.01 0.07 -11.28
N THR A 105 -0.93 0.52 -10.02
CA THR A 105 -0.36 -0.26 -8.91
C THR A 105 -1.19 -1.51 -8.62
N ALA A 106 -2.52 -1.43 -8.71
CA ALA A 106 -3.41 -2.56 -8.52
C ALA A 106 -3.24 -3.60 -9.63
N LEU A 107 -3.14 -3.18 -10.88
CA LEU A 107 -2.84 -4.05 -12.00
C LEU A 107 -1.47 -4.72 -11.84
N ALA A 108 -0.45 -3.97 -11.43
CA ALA A 108 0.86 -4.53 -11.13
C ALA A 108 0.81 -5.53 -9.95
N GLY A 109 0.03 -5.25 -8.91
CA GLY A 109 -0.19 -6.15 -7.78
C GLY A 109 -0.87 -7.46 -8.20
N ILE A 110 -1.88 -7.38 -9.07
CA ILE A 110 -2.51 -8.55 -9.67
C ILE A 110 -1.50 -9.36 -10.50
N LEU A 111 -0.71 -8.69 -11.34
CA LEU A 111 0.30 -9.35 -12.15
C LEU A 111 1.30 -10.11 -11.28
N VAL A 112 1.77 -9.50 -10.19
CA VAL A 112 2.64 -10.15 -9.20
C VAL A 112 1.96 -11.38 -8.60
N LEU A 113 0.67 -11.30 -8.22
CA LEU A 113 -0.06 -12.45 -7.70
C LEU A 113 -0.16 -13.60 -8.72
N ILE A 114 -0.46 -13.29 -10.00
CA ILE A 114 -0.57 -14.31 -11.05
C ILE A 114 0.77 -15.02 -11.26
N VAL A 115 1.88 -14.26 -11.29
CA VAL A 115 3.22 -14.81 -11.49
C VAL A 115 3.69 -15.62 -10.29
N MET A 116 3.36 -15.19 -9.06
CA MET A 116 3.84 -15.85 -7.84
C MET A 116 2.97 -17.01 -7.36
N ARG A 117 1.67 -17.06 -7.71
CA ARG A 117 0.76 -18.17 -7.36
C ARG A 117 1.38 -19.57 -7.59
N PRO A 118 1.89 -19.92 -8.78
CA PRO A 118 2.45 -21.25 -9.02
C PRO A 118 3.66 -21.59 -8.13
N MET A 119 4.46 -20.61 -7.75
CA MET A 119 5.60 -20.82 -6.83
C MET A 119 5.16 -21.12 -5.40
N LEU A 120 4.02 -20.58 -4.97
CA LEU A 120 3.47 -20.82 -3.63
C LEU A 120 2.80 -22.19 -3.53
N ASP A 121 2.13 -22.63 -4.59
CA ASP A 121 1.46 -23.93 -4.64
C ASP A 121 2.45 -25.09 -4.70
N THR A 122 3.64 -24.87 -5.29
CA THR A 122 4.70 -25.90 -5.41
C THR A 122 5.31 -26.28 -4.05
N GLN A 123 5.17 -25.46 -3.01
CA GLN A 123 5.71 -25.74 -1.66
C GLN A 123 4.75 -26.51 -0.75
N ALA A 124 3.51 -26.73 -1.18
CA ALA A 124 2.47 -27.45 -0.43
C ALA A 124 2.35 -28.94 -0.82
N ALA A 125 3.19 -29.43 -1.74
CA ALA A 125 3.27 -30.82 -2.19
C ALA A 125 4.60 -31.46 -1.77
#